data_AF-A0A8T3LKB9-F1
#
_entry.id   AF-A0A8T3LKB9-F1
#
_cell.length_a   1.000
_cell.length_b   1.000
_cell.length_c   1.000
_cell.angle_alpha   90.00
_cell.angle_beta   90.00
_cell.angle_gamma   90.00
#
_symmetry.space_group_name_H-M   'P 1'
#
loop_
_entity.id
_entity.type
_entity.pdbx_description
1 polymer ?
#
loop_
_entity_poly.entity_id
_entity_poly.type
_entity_poly.pdbx_seq_one_letter_code
_entity_poly.pdbx_strand_id
1 'polypeptide(L)' 'VIQTPSAAAPAPESAQELIEAVKHHPRSKYVSLLTNWCGEHSSQEARRLFSEAGLPTYRTPEGTITAFMHMVEYRR' A
#
# COMPACT_ATOMS: atom_id res chain seq x y z
N VAL A 1 -0.98 4.27 -3.42
CA VAL A 1 -2.33 4.35 -2.79
C VAL A 1 -2.18 4.96 -1.42
N ILE A 2 -2.93 6.02 -1.12
CA ILE A 2 -2.96 6.62 0.22
C ILE A 2 -4.38 6.45 0.75
N GLN A 3 -4.52 5.71 1.86
CA GLN A 3 -5.78 5.48 2.54
C GLN A 3 -5.78 6.26 3.86
N THR A 4 -6.80 7.09 4.03
CA THR A 4 -7.11 7.78 5.29
C THR A 4 -8.21 6.99 5.99
N PRO A 5 -8.11 6.73 7.30
CA PRO A 5 -9.09 5.92 8.01
C PRO A 5 -10.46 6.62 7.95
N SER A 6 -11.46 5.91 7.43
CA SER A 6 -12.83 6.39 7.31
C SER A 6 -13.78 5.29 7.76
N ALA A 7 -14.84 5.66 8.48
CA ALA A 7 -15.87 4.71 8.92
C ALA A 7 -16.58 4.02 7.74
N ALA A 8 -16.57 4.63 6.55
CA ALA A 8 -17.20 4.12 5.35
C ALA A 8 -16.33 3.13 4.55
N ALA A 9 -15.06 2.94 4.91
CA ALA A 9 -14.12 2.07 4.20
C ALA A 9 -13.27 1.28 5.20
N PRO A 10 -13.74 0.08 5.63
CA PRO A 10 -12.99 -0.80 6.51
C PRO A 10 -11.63 -1.13 5.88
N ALA A 11 -10.57 -0.77 6.59
CA ALA A 11 -9.24 -0.87 6.03
C ALA A 11 -8.78 -2.27 5.58
N PRO A 12 -9.05 -3.37 6.32
CA PRO A 12 -8.56 -4.70 5.93
C PRO A 12 -9.24 -5.25 4.66
N GLU A 13 -10.53 -4.95 4.46
CA GLU A 13 -11.30 -5.47 3.32
C GLU A 13 -10.83 -4.83 2.01
N SER A 14 -10.68 -3.50 2.00
CA SER A 14 -10.09 -2.78 0.87
C SER A 14 -8.64 -3.21 0.60
N ALA A 15 -7.89 -3.62 1.62
CA ALA A 15 -6.53 -4.12 1.43
C ALA A 15 -6.51 -5.47 0.69
N GLN A 16 -7.40 -6.38 1.07
CA GLN A 16 -7.54 -7.68 0.40
C GLN A 16 -7.93 -7.53 -1.07
N GLU A 17 -8.96 -6.74 -1.36
CA GLU A 17 -9.38 -6.51 -2.75
C GLU A 17 -8.25 -5.93 -3.60
N LEU A 18 -7.48 -4.99 -3.03
CA LEU A 18 -6.37 -4.37 -3.74
C LEU A 18 -5.22 -5.34 -3.99
N ILE A 19 -4.90 -6.21 -3.02
CA ILE A 19 -3.90 -7.28 -3.19
C ILE A 19 -4.31 -8.23 -4.31
N GLU A 20 -5.57 -8.68 -4.33
CA GLU A 20 -6.06 -9.59 -5.36
C GLU A 20 -6.11 -8.94 -6.74
N ALA A 21 -6.55 -7.68 -6.82
CA ALA A 21 -6.50 -6.90 -8.06
C ALA A 21 -5.07 -6.77 -8.60
N VAL A 22 -4.09 -6.53 -7.73
CA VAL A 22 -2.67 -6.46 -8.12
C VAL A 22 -2.14 -7.82 -8.55
N LYS A 23 -2.44 -8.92 -7.83
CA LYS A 23 -2.00 -10.27 -8.20
C LYS A 23 -2.54 -10.72 -9.56
N HIS A 24 -3.81 -10.43 -9.84
CA HIS A 24 -4.46 -10.80 -11.10
C HIS A 24 -4.06 -9.90 -12.27
N HIS A 25 -3.37 -8.79 -12.00
CA HIS A 25 -2.96 -7.87 -13.06
C HIS A 25 -1.80 -8.46 -13.88
N PRO A 26 -1.91 -8.53 -15.23
CA PRO A 26 -0.90 -9.16 -16.09
C PRO A 26 0.46 -8.44 -16.08
N ARG A 27 0.52 -7.21 -15.56
CA ARG A 27 1.76 -6.43 -15.40
C ARG A 27 2.17 -6.22 -13.94
N SER A 28 1.65 -7.01 -13.01
CA SER A 28 1.95 -6.86 -11.57
C SER A 28 3.45 -6.75 -11.28
N LYS A 29 4.29 -7.55 -11.95
CA LYS A 29 5.76 -7.50 -11.87
C LYS A 29 6.39 -6.16 -12.29
N TYR A 30 5.72 -5.35 -13.10
CA TYR A 30 6.24 -4.09 -13.62
C TYR A 30 5.65 -2.86 -12.91
N VAL A 31 4.60 -3.05 -12.11
CA VAL A 31 3.93 -1.97 -11.38
C VAL A 31 4.48 -1.93 -9.96
N SER A 32 5.35 -0.94 -9.70
CA SER A 32 5.82 -0.64 -8.34
C SER A 32 4.70 0.07 -7.58
N LEU A 33 4.02 -0.65 -6.68
CA LEU A 33 2.89 -0.14 -5.92
C LEU A 33 3.32 0.17 -4.48
N LEU A 34 3.27 1.46 -4.11
CA LEU A 34 3.44 1.90 -2.73
C LEU A 34 2.08 2.12 -2.09
N THR A 35 1.92 1.63 -0.86
CA THR A 35 0.70 1.86 -0.09
C THR A 35 1.00 2.62 1.20
N ASN A 36 0.16 3.59 1.54
CA ASN A 36 0.18 4.30 2.82
C ASN A 36 -1.18 4.12 3.47
N TRP A 37 -1.22 3.44 4.61
CA TRP A 37 -2.45 3.20 5.34
C TRP A 37 -2.36 3.91 6.69
N CYS A 38 -2.98 5.08 6.74
CA CYS A 38 -2.98 5.95 7.92
C CYS A 38 -3.92 5.35 8.98
N GLY A 39 -3.57 5.49 10.26
CA GLY A 39 -4.32 4.93 11.39
C GLY A 39 -3.61 3.79 12.12
N GLU A 40 -3.95 3.63 13.40
CA GLU A 40 -3.32 2.64 14.29
C GLU A 40 -4.05 1.30 14.25
N HIS A 41 -5.27 1.22 14.79
CA HIS A 41 -5.96 -0.06 15.01
C HIS A 41 -6.56 -0.68 13.74
N SER A 42 -7.30 0.08 12.93
CA SER A 42 -7.95 -0.45 11.72
C SER A 42 -6.96 -0.77 10.60
N SER A 43 -5.86 -0.02 10.53
CA SER A 43 -4.86 -0.13 9.46
C SER A 43 -3.71 -1.10 9.78
N GLN A 44 -3.65 -1.66 10.99
CA GLN A 44 -2.62 -2.64 11.36
C GLN A 44 -2.76 -3.93 10.55
N GLU A 45 -3.97 -4.47 10.45
CA GLU A 45 -4.20 -5.72 9.72
C GLU A 45 -4.00 -5.53 8.21
N ALA A 46 -4.45 -4.40 7.65
CA ALA A 46 -4.17 -4.03 6.26
C ALA A 46 -2.67 -4.04 5.96
N ARG A 47 -1.83 -3.43 6.83
CA ARG A 47 -0.37 -3.42 6.66
C ARG A 47 0.24 -4.82 6.75
N ARG A 48 -0.28 -5.68 7.63
CA ARG A 48 0.16 -7.08 7.72
C ARG A 48 -0.11 -7.81 6.40
N LEU A 49 -1.31 -7.67 5.86
CA LEU A 49 -1.71 -8.26 4.57
C LEU A 49 -0.83 -7.76 3.42
N PHE A 50 -0.51 -6.46 3.36
CA PHE A 50 0.41 -5.94 2.33
C PHE A 50 1.82 -6.49 2.47
N SER A 51 2.33 -6.59 3.70
CA SER A 51 3.66 -7.13 3.96
C SER A 51 3.75 -8.61 3.56
N GLU A 52 2.72 -9.40 3.86
CA GLU A 52 2.60 -10.81 3.44
C GLU A 52 2.49 -10.96 1.92
N ALA A 53 1.84 -10.02 1.24
CA ALA A 53 1.75 -9.97 -0.22
C ALA A 53 3.04 -9.47 -0.91
N GLY A 54 4.08 -9.09 -0.15
CA GLY A 54 5.32 -8.52 -0.69
C GLY A 54 5.15 -7.09 -1.23
N LEU A 55 4.11 -6.38 -0.80
CA LEU A 55 3.83 -5.00 -1.20
C LEU A 55 4.35 -4.03 -0.13
N PRO A 56 5.27 -3.10 -0.48
CA PRO A 56 5.79 -2.14 0.47
C PRO A 56 4.68 -1.20 0.97
N THR A 57 4.55 -1.13 2.29
CA THR A 57 3.52 -0.34 2.97
C THR A 57 4.13 0.56 4.04
N TYR A 58 3.60 1.77 4.19
CA TYR A 58 4.10 2.79 5.11
C TYR A 58 2.99 3.27 6.04
N ARG A 59 3.41 3.75 7.22
CA ARG A 59 2.53 4.33 8.24
C ARG A 59 2.33 5.83 8.05
N THR A 60 3.35 6.51 7.54
CA THR A 60 3.37 7.96 7.41
C THR A 60 3.40 8.37 5.94
N PRO A 61 2.68 9.46 5.58
CA PRO A 61 2.73 10.00 4.24
C PRO A 61 4.15 10.45 3.86
N GLU A 62 4.92 11.01 4.79
CA GLU A 62 6.30 11.45 4.57
C GLU A 62 7.20 10.29 4.15
N GLY A 63 7.15 9.17 4.88
CA GLY A 63 7.93 7.98 4.54
C GLY A 63 7.56 7.38 3.19
N THR A 64 6.27 7.46 2.82
CA THR A 64 5.78 7.01 1.52
C THR A 64 6.33 7.86 0.38
N ILE A 65 6.34 9.18 0.57
CA ILE A 65 6.84 10.14 -0.43
C ILE A 65 8.35 9.98 -0.59
N THR A 66 9.11 9.88 0.50
CA THR A 66 10.57 9.66 0.42
C THR A 66 10.90 8.37 -0.33
N ALA A 67 10.22 7.26 -0.01
CA ALA A 67 10.43 6.00 -0.72
C ALA A 67 10.06 6.08 -2.21
N PHE A 68 9.00 6.82 -2.55
CA PHE A 68 8.64 7.09 -3.93
C PHE A 68 9.72 7.89 -4.66
N MET A 69 10.21 8.97 -4.04
CA MET A 69 11.26 9.82 -4.63
C MET A 69 12.55 9.03 -4.87
N HIS A 70 12.96 8.17 -3.94
CA HIS A 70 14.12 7.28 -4.16
C HIS A 70 13.92 6.34 -5.36
N MET A 71 12.72 5.77 -5.55
CA MET A 71 12.45 4.92 -6.73
C MET A 71 12.46 5.71 -8.05
N VAL A 72 11.98 6.95 -8.05
CA VAL A 72 12.00 7.83 -9.23
C VAL A 72 13.44 8.24 -9.56
N GLU A 73 14.22 8.59 -8.55
CA GLU A 73 15.60 9.02 -8.69
C GLU A 73 16.51 7.89 -9.19
N TYR A 74 16.31 6.65 -8.71
CA TYR A 74 17.04 5.48 -9.18
C TYR A 74 16.75 5.12 -10.65
N ARG A 75 15.63 5.60 -11.23
CA ARG A 75 15.26 5.36 -12.63
C ARG A 75 15.70 6.47 -13.59
N ARG A 76 16.35 7.54 -13.11
CA ARG A 76 17.02 8.54 -13.94
C ARG A 76 18.43 8.08 -14.31
#